data_AF-A0A7X8VXP3-F1
#
_entry.id   AF-A0A7X8VXP3-F1
#
_cell.length_a   1.000
_cell.length_b   1.000
_cell.length_c   1.000
_cell.angle_alpha   90.00
_cell.angle_beta   90.00
_cell.angle_gamma   90.00
#
_symmetry.space_group_name_H-M   'P 1'
#
loop_
_entity.id
_entity.type
_entity.pdbx_description
1 polymer ?
#
loop_
_entity_poly.entity_id
_entity_poly.type
_entity_poly.pdbx_seq_one_letter_code
_entity_poly.pdbx_strand_id
1 'polypeptide(L)'
;MSNKEKFVVSRVIPAPRRIECTAGGMFKLADGCPITVISPLKEAELSAALHDTCNAYWKIKPAFSFQASGDGLAEDGYRLQVTAENCEIVASSLNGIRNAFKTMRQLAESERGVLKSTCWQLPSVTIEDEPALAFRGIHLCWFPETPVWEIEKNIRLAAYYKFNYAVIESWGMVRLESHPEYCWDEFAVDKAEVARLVKLAASLGLTLIPQLNLFGHATSSRCGSGKHMLLNRHPEYAPLFEPDGWTWCIANPCARQYLTELAIELHDLFGKPPFFHIGCDEAYNAGSCSLCRENYSEKLKAHLLYFHSLFAERGTRVMMWHDMLLNRDEARWDGYIVCGHSANGLGELYKELPKDVVICDWQYGYPEKDGKEPDWPTSHFFKQAGFDVLVCPWLERRGIKSLGEFVKREKLFGMLETTWHWYRGSHNKETLFGISANAAWHPDWVPENNVVYREYLNRHLRELDQDMNAEKYIQFGSVQYQINSIPYQD
;
A
#
# COMPACT_ATOMS: atom_id res chain seq x y z
N MET A 1 28.87 -8.70 -7.31
CA MET A 1 28.62 -7.53 -8.18
C MET A 1 29.90 -6.73 -8.36
N SER A 2 30.26 -6.45 -9.61
CA SER A 2 31.25 -5.45 -10.02
C SER A 2 30.81 -4.03 -9.61
N ASN A 3 31.75 -3.06 -9.62
CA ASN A 3 31.42 -1.67 -9.33
C ASN A 3 30.42 -1.08 -10.34
N LYS A 4 30.51 -1.46 -11.62
CA LYS A 4 29.55 -1.05 -12.66
C LYS A 4 28.13 -1.52 -12.31
N GLU A 5 27.99 -2.78 -11.91
CA GLU A 5 26.69 -3.34 -11.51
C GLU A 5 26.12 -2.63 -10.28
N LYS A 6 26.94 -2.31 -9.27
CA LYS A 6 26.48 -1.57 -8.09
C LYS A 6 25.85 -0.21 -8.46
N PHE A 7 26.42 0.52 -9.41
CA PHE A 7 25.88 1.81 -9.86
C PHE A 7 24.60 1.69 -10.69
N VAL A 8 24.41 0.56 -11.38
CA VAL A 8 23.20 0.30 -12.15
C VAL A 8 22.08 -0.18 -11.23
N VAL A 9 22.40 -1.08 -10.29
CA VAL A 9 21.46 -1.59 -9.27
C VAL A 9 20.95 -0.48 -8.37
N SER A 10 21.81 0.48 -7.96
CA SER A 10 21.40 1.56 -7.04
C SER A 10 20.29 2.46 -7.59
N ARG A 11 20.03 2.39 -8.91
CA ARG A 11 18.93 3.09 -9.58
C ARG A 11 17.58 2.43 -9.33
N VAL A 12 17.55 1.16 -8.93
CA VAL A 12 16.33 0.33 -8.98
C VAL A 12 15.76 0.11 -7.59
N ILE A 13 14.47 0.42 -7.42
CA ILE A 13 13.68 0.20 -6.22
C ILE A 13 12.36 -0.48 -6.62
N PRO A 14 12.06 -1.69 -6.10
CA PRO A 14 12.94 -2.54 -5.29
C PRO A 14 14.11 -3.09 -6.11
N ALA A 15 15.20 -3.48 -5.43
CA ALA A 15 16.34 -4.10 -6.09
C ALA A 15 15.96 -5.46 -6.69
N PRO A 16 16.34 -5.74 -7.95
CA PRO A 16 16.01 -7.00 -8.58
C PRO A 16 16.75 -8.16 -7.90
N ARG A 17 16.18 -9.38 -7.95
CA ARG A 17 16.85 -10.58 -7.43
C ARG A 17 18.20 -10.84 -8.11
N ARG A 18 18.26 -10.67 -9.43
CA ARG A 18 19.50 -10.80 -10.20
C ARG A 18 19.55 -9.75 -11.31
N ILE A 19 20.70 -9.10 -11.43
CA ILE A 19 21.02 -8.18 -12.52
C ILE A 19 22.51 -8.30 -12.85
N GLU A 20 22.81 -8.46 -14.13
CA GLU A 20 24.16 -8.58 -14.66
C GLU A 20 24.35 -7.53 -15.75
N CYS A 21 25.39 -6.70 -15.62
CA CYS A 21 25.74 -5.76 -16.65
C CYS A 21 26.56 -6.47 -17.73
N THR A 22 26.03 -6.53 -18.95
CA THR A 22 26.75 -7.14 -20.06
C THR A 22 27.67 -6.11 -20.73
N ALA A 23 28.68 -6.61 -21.46
CA ALA A 23 29.47 -5.77 -22.34
C ALA A 23 28.62 -5.37 -23.55
N GLY A 24 28.58 -4.08 -23.88
CA GLY A 24 27.73 -3.57 -24.95
C GLY A 24 27.53 -2.07 -24.83
N GLY A 25 27.06 -1.46 -25.93
CA GLY A 25 26.63 -0.07 -25.95
C GLY A 25 25.33 0.15 -25.16
N MET A 26 24.66 1.26 -25.45
CA MET A 26 23.37 1.60 -24.84
C MET A 26 22.24 1.35 -25.84
N PHE A 27 21.15 0.75 -25.40
CA PHE A 27 19.93 0.62 -26.21
C PHE A 27 19.21 1.97 -26.29
N LYS A 28 18.90 2.45 -27.49
CA LYS A 28 18.22 3.75 -27.66
C LYS A 28 16.71 3.58 -27.61
N LEU A 29 16.07 4.21 -26.63
CA LEU A 29 14.61 4.35 -26.53
C LEU A 29 14.17 5.56 -27.36
N ALA A 30 13.70 5.29 -28.59
CA ALA A 30 13.22 6.27 -29.56
C ALA A 30 12.07 5.65 -30.39
N ASP A 31 11.37 6.47 -31.17
CA ASP A 31 10.33 5.97 -32.07
C ASP A 31 10.86 4.87 -33.00
N GLY A 32 10.09 3.79 -33.12
CA GLY A 32 10.44 2.62 -33.92
C GLY A 32 11.51 1.70 -33.33
N CYS A 33 12.00 1.93 -32.11
CA CYS A 33 12.94 0.99 -31.49
C CYS A 33 12.29 -0.39 -31.28
N PRO A 34 13.03 -1.49 -31.50
CA PRO A 34 12.45 -2.84 -31.41
C PRO A 34 12.32 -3.27 -29.95
N ILE A 35 11.12 -3.67 -29.52
CA ILE A 35 10.90 -4.31 -28.22
C ILE A 35 10.14 -5.62 -28.44
N THR A 36 10.75 -6.73 -28.03
CA THR A 36 10.12 -8.05 -28.11
C THR A 36 9.48 -8.41 -26.78
N VAL A 37 8.21 -8.82 -26.81
CA VAL A 37 7.46 -9.28 -25.64
C VAL A 37 7.08 -10.75 -25.83
N ILE A 38 7.60 -11.58 -24.94
CA ILE A 38 7.39 -13.03 -24.92
C ILE A 38 6.46 -13.36 -23.75
N SER A 39 5.20 -13.70 -24.07
CA SER A 39 4.15 -13.92 -23.06
C SER A 39 3.06 -14.85 -23.61
N PRO A 40 2.36 -15.63 -22.75
CA PRO A 40 1.18 -16.39 -23.18
C PRO A 40 -0.03 -15.49 -23.50
N LEU A 41 0.01 -14.21 -23.09
CA LEU A 41 -1.06 -13.24 -23.35
C LEU A 41 -1.09 -12.82 -24.82
N LYS A 42 -2.29 -12.60 -25.37
CA LYS A 42 -2.44 -12.21 -26.78
C LYS A 42 -2.06 -10.75 -26.97
N GLU A 43 -1.54 -10.40 -28.15
CA GLU A 43 -1.20 -9.02 -28.52
C GLU A 43 -2.35 -8.03 -28.26
N ALA A 44 -3.60 -8.42 -28.58
CA ALA A 44 -4.79 -7.59 -28.36
C ALA A 44 -5.03 -7.22 -26.89
N GLU A 45 -4.49 -7.99 -25.95
CA GLU A 45 -4.58 -7.75 -24.50
C GLU A 45 -3.48 -6.80 -24.00
N LEU A 46 -2.38 -6.68 -24.76
CA LEU A 46 -1.16 -5.99 -24.34
C LEU A 46 -0.96 -4.65 -25.06
N SER A 47 -1.14 -4.64 -26.39
CA SER A 47 -0.61 -3.62 -27.28
C SER A 47 -0.94 -2.19 -26.84
N ALA A 48 -2.21 -1.89 -26.59
CA ALA A 48 -2.64 -0.55 -26.14
C ALA A 48 -1.96 -0.14 -24.82
N ALA A 49 -1.98 -1.01 -23.80
CA ALA A 49 -1.40 -0.72 -22.50
C ALA A 49 0.13 -0.50 -22.56
N LEU A 50 0.84 -1.26 -23.40
CA LEU A 50 2.30 -1.12 -23.55
C LEU A 50 2.66 0.16 -24.31
N HIS A 51 1.89 0.51 -25.35
CA HIS A 51 2.04 1.80 -26.04
C HIS A 51 1.77 2.98 -25.10
N ASP A 52 0.70 2.93 -24.31
CA ASP A 52 0.38 3.96 -23.32
C ASP A 52 1.49 4.11 -22.27
N THR A 53 2.05 2.98 -21.81
CA THR A 53 3.18 2.97 -20.87
C THR A 53 4.44 3.62 -21.47
N CYS A 54 4.80 3.27 -22.70
CA CYS A 54 5.98 3.85 -23.37
C CYS A 54 5.81 5.34 -23.65
N ASN A 55 4.60 5.76 -24.04
CA ASN A 55 4.27 7.16 -24.23
C ASN A 55 4.27 7.93 -22.90
N ALA A 56 3.79 7.33 -21.81
CA ALA A 56 3.86 7.93 -20.49
C ALA A 56 5.33 8.16 -20.08
N TYR A 57 6.14 7.10 -20.12
CA TYR A 57 7.50 7.09 -19.55
C TYR A 57 8.53 7.83 -20.40
N TRP A 58 8.48 7.66 -21.72
CA TRP A 58 9.55 8.12 -22.61
C TRP A 58 9.06 8.96 -23.79
N LYS A 59 7.73 9.13 -23.97
CA LYS A 59 7.12 9.86 -25.10
C LYS A 59 7.49 9.26 -26.47
N ILE A 60 7.54 7.93 -26.55
CA ILE A 60 7.91 7.19 -27.77
C ILE A 60 6.83 6.20 -28.21
N LYS A 61 6.90 5.80 -29.48
CA LYS A 61 6.15 4.68 -30.08
C LYS A 61 7.13 3.59 -30.55
N PRO A 62 7.40 2.57 -29.74
CA PRO A 62 8.28 1.47 -30.15
C PRO A 62 7.62 0.57 -31.19
N ALA A 63 8.43 -0.21 -31.89
CA ALA A 63 7.97 -1.30 -32.74
C ALA A 63 7.94 -2.60 -31.92
N PHE A 64 6.75 -2.98 -31.44
CA PHE A 64 6.59 -4.22 -30.68
C PHE A 64 6.56 -5.47 -31.58
N SER A 65 7.18 -6.54 -31.10
CA SER A 65 6.99 -7.90 -31.60
C SER A 65 6.48 -8.78 -30.46
N PHE A 66 5.44 -9.58 -30.71
CA PHE A 66 4.84 -10.46 -29.72
C PHE A 66 5.09 -11.92 -30.07
N GLN A 67 5.51 -12.71 -29.08
CA GLN A 67 5.73 -14.15 -29.25
C GLN A 67 5.02 -14.93 -28.14
N ALA A 68 4.28 -15.97 -28.52
CA ALA A 68 3.56 -16.83 -27.59
C ALA A 68 4.50 -17.85 -26.93
N SER A 69 5.01 -17.52 -25.74
CA SER A 69 5.83 -18.38 -24.87
C SER A 69 5.94 -17.72 -23.48
N GLY A 70 6.86 -18.17 -22.63
CA GLY A 70 7.10 -17.55 -21.32
C GLY A 70 6.15 -18.04 -20.22
N ASP A 71 5.54 -19.21 -20.39
CA ASP A 71 4.84 -19.91 -19.32
C ASP A 71 5.80 -20.30 -18.18
N GLY A 72 5.29 -20.32 -16.95
CA GLY A 72 6.02 -20.83 -15.79
C GLY A 72 6.83 -19.80 -14.98
N LEU A 73 6.74 -18.50 -15.28
CA LEU A 73 7.21 -17.46 -14.37
C LEU A 73 6.10 -17.14 -13.34
N ALA A 74 6.50 -16.66 -12.16
CA ALA A 74 5.57 -16.14 -11.16
C ALA A 74 4.73 -14.99 -11.73
N GLU A 75 3.52 -14.78 -11.19
CA GLU A 75 2.55 -13.78 -11.70
C GLU A 75 3.17 -12.39 -11.89
N ASP A 76 3.95 -11.90 -10.94
CA ASP A 76 4.62 -10.60 -11.01
C ASP A 76 6.07 -10.66 -11.53
N GLY A 77 6.56 -11.85 -11.86
CA GLY A 77 7.93 -12.11 -12.28
C GLY A 77 8.18 -11.81 -13.75
N TYR A 78 9.44 -11.49 -14.08
CA TYR A 78 9.88 -11.23 -15.44
C TYR A 78 11.36 -11.54 -15.65
N ARG A 79 11.73 -11.72 -16.91
CA ARG A 79 13.12 -11.61 -17.37
C ARG A 79 13.23 -10.45 -18.35
N LEU A 80 14.33 -9.70 -18.27
CA LEU A 80 14.62 -8.59 -19.16
C LEU A 80 16.03 -8.76 -19.71
N GLN A 81 16.17 -8.74 -21.04
CA GLN A 81 17.46 -8.69 -21.72
C GLN A 81 17.54 -7.44 -22.57
N VAL A 82 18.59 -6.65 -22.36
CA VAL A 82 18.87 -5.44 -23.13
C VAL A 82 20.28 -5.53 -23.70
N THR A 83 20.41 -5.36 -25.02
CA THR A 83 21.66 -5.13 -25.74
C THR A 83 21.58 -3.78 -26.45
N ALA A 84 22.62 -3.35 -27.17
CA ALA A 84 22.56 -2.09 -27.91
C ALA A 84 21.52 -2.11 -29.06
N GLU A 85 21.17 -3.31 -29.55
CA GLU A 85 20.31 -3.52 -30.72
C GLU A 85 18.93 -4.09 -30.37
N ASN A 86 18.77 -4.77 -29.22
CA ASN A 86 17.55 -5.47 -28.87
C ASN A 86 17.12 -5.25 -27.41
N CYS A 87 15.82 -5.25 -27.18
CA CYS A 87 15.20 -5.24 -25.86
C CYS A 87 14.12 -6.33 -25.81
N GLU A 88 14.29 -7.33 -24.95
CA GLU A 88 13.39 -8.48 -24.82
C GLU A 88 12.84 -8.59 -23.39
N ILE A 89 11.53 -8.75 -23.28
CA ILE A 89 10.81 -8.97 -22.01
C ILE A 89 10.14 -10.35 -22.07
N VAL A 90 10.36 -11.18 -21.06
CA VAL A 90 9.66 -12.45 -20.86
C VAL A 90 8.85 -12.39 -19.58
N ALA A 91 7.54 -12.65 -19.64
CA ALA A 91 6.66 -12.66 -18.47
C ALA A 91 5.37 -13.45 -18.71
N SER A 92 4.87 -14.13 -17.66
CA SER A 92 3.64 -14.93 -17.75
C SER A 92 2.36 -14.11 -17.54
N SER A 93 2.45 -12.87 -17.05
CA SER A 93 1.29 -12.00 -16.81
C SER A 93 1.54 -10.55 -17.24
N LEU A 94 0.46 -9.77 -17.34
CA LEU A 94 0.52 -8.33 -17.59
C LEU A 94 1.27 -7.57 -16.47
N ASN A 95 1.14 -8.01 -15.21
CA ASN A 95 1.87 -7.37 -14.11
C ASN A 95 3.37 -7.66 -14.17
N GLY A 96 3.78 -8.87 -14.56
CA GLY A 96 5.19 -9.17 -14.85
C GLY A 96 5.76 -8.26 -15.94
N ILE A 97 5.01 -8.05 -17.03
CA ILE A 97 5.40 -7.10 -18.10
C ILE A 97 5.50 -5.67 -17.55
N ARG A 98 4.50 -5.20 -16.79
CA ARG A 98 4.53 -3.87 -16.15
C ARG A 98 5.74 -3.71 -15.23
N ASN A 99 6.10 -4.74 -14.47
CA ASN A 99 7.26 -4.70 -13.58
C ASN A 99 8.58 -4.60 -14.36
N ALA A 100 8.68 -5.27 -15.51
CA ALA A 100 9.82 -5.08 -16.43
C ALA A 100 9.91 -3.63 -16.92
N PHE A 101 8.80 -3.01 -17.36
CA PHE A 101 8.76 -1.61 -17.78
C PHE A 101 9.12 -0.64 -16.65
N LYS A 102 8.66 -0.88 -15.41
CA LYS A 102 9.03 -0.08 -14.23
C LYS A 102 10.55 -0.14 -14.01
N THR A 103 11.14 -1.33 -14.09
CA THR A 103 12.60 -1.47 -13.97
C THR A 103 13.35 -0.83 -15.13
N MET A 104 12.88 -0.97 -16.38
CA MET A 104 13.45 -0.25 -17.52
C MET A 104 13.44 1.26 -17.28
N ARG A 105 12.34 1.82 -16.77
CA ARG A 105 12.25 3.26 -16.50
C ARG A 105 13.29 3.74 -15.50
N GLN A 106 13.46 3.01 -14.41
CA GLN A 106 14.45 3.32 -13.36
C GLN A 106 15.89 3.21 -13.89
N LEU A 107 16.15 2.22 -14.76
CA LEU A 107 17.45 2.02 -15.39
C LEU A 107 17.78 3.06 -16.47
N ALA A 108 16.77 3.54 -17.20
CA ALA A 108 16.92 4.46 -18.32
C ALA A 108 17.68 5.72 -17.90
N GLU A 109 18.51 6.23 -18.80
CA GLU A 109 19.23 7.47 -18.60
C GLU A 109 19.24 8.33 -19.87
N SER A 110 19.35 9.64 -19.68
CA SER A 110 19.45 10.58 -20.81
C SER A 110 20.80 10.45 -21.50
N GLU A 111 20.81 10.69 -22.81
CA GLU A 111 22.04 10.81 -23.61
C GLU A 111 23.07 11.74 -22.95
N ARG A 112 24.35 11.33 -22.98
CA ARG A 112 25.48 12.09 -22.40
C ARG A 112 26.25 12.84 -23.48
N GLY A 113 26.92 13.93 -23.11
CA GLY A 113 27.71 14.76 -24.03
C GLY A 113 26.91 15.77 -24.85
N VAL A 114 25.62 15.96 -24.53
CA VAL A 114 24.70 16.90 -25.21
C VAL A 114 24.03 17.84 -24.20
N LEU A 115 23.65 19.04 -24.64
CA LEU A 115 22.93 20.01 -23.79
C LEU A 115 21.47 19.60 -23.56
N LYS A 116 20.80 19.15 -24.61
CA LYS A 116 19.40 18.70 -24.58
C LYS A 116 19.35 17.29 -25.12
N SER A 117 18.95 16.35 -24.27
CA SER A 117 18.78 14.97 -24.69
C SER A 117 17.56 14.86 -25.63
N THR A 118 17.71 14.06 -26.67
CA THR A 118 16.63 13.77 -27.64
C THR A 118 16.03 12.38 -27.47
N CYS A 119 16.60 11.56 -26.58
CA CYS A 119 16.18 10.19 -26.34
C CYS A 119 16.62 9.68 -24.97
N TRP A 120 15.94 8.64 -24.50
CA TRP A 120 16.41 7.85 -23.35
C TRP A 120 17.24 6.66 -23.83
N GLN A 121 18.09 6.15 -22.94
CA GLN A 121 18.99 5.05 -23.22
C GLN A 121 18.99 4.04 -22.08
N LEU A 122 18.99 2.74 -22.39
CA LEU A 122 19.12 1.67 -21.40
C LEU A 122 20.52 1.06 -21.44
N PRO A 123 21.12 0.75 -20.28
CA PRO A 123 22.36 -0.01 -20.25
C PRO A 123 22.11 -1.45 -20.73
N SER A 124 23.13 -2.05 -21.35
CA SER A 124 23.08 -3.49 -21.67
C SER A 124 23.10 -4.32 -20.39
N VAL A 125 22.02 -5.05 -20.14
CA VAL A 125 21.79 -5.81 -18.89
C VAL A 125 21.01 -7.09 -19.15
N THR A 126 21.17 -8.07 -18.26
CA THR A 126 20.26 -9.22 -18.12
C THR A 126 19.71 -9.22 -16.69
N ILE A 127 18.40 -9.34 -16.56
CA ILE A 127 17.67 -9.31 -15.27
C ILE A 127 16.74 -10.50 -15.20
N GLU A 128 16.74 -11.16 -14.05
CA GLU A 128 15.76 -12.18 -13.65
C GLU A 128 15.19 -11.74 -12.31
N ASP A 129 13.88 -11.48 -12.26
CA ASP A 129 13.27 -10.84 -11.10
C ASP A 129 11.86 -11.35 -10.84
N GLU A 130 11.52 -11.52 -9.56
CA GLU A 130 10.21 -11.93 -9.07
C GLU A 130 10.07 -11.54 -7.58
N PRO A 131 8.86 -11.24 -7.10
CA PRO A 131 8.67 -10.86 -5.71
C PRO A 131 8.92 -12.05 -4.77
N ALA A 132 9.39 -11.77 -3.56
CA ALA A 132 9.41 -12.75 -2.47
C ALA A 132 8.03 -12.99 -1.87
N LEU A 133 7.18 -11.94 -1.82
CA LEU A 133 5.85 -12.00 -1.22
C LEU A 133 4.75 -11.84 -2.28
N ALA A 134 3.71 -12.67 -2.19
CA ALA A 134 2.56 -12.61 -3.08
C ALA A 134 1.71 -11.35 -2.81
N PHE A 135 1.34 -11.09 -1.55
CA PHE A 135 0.66 -9.85 -1.15
C PHE A 135 1.69 -8.80 -0.70
N ARG A 136 1.70 -7.66 -1.41
CA ARG A 136 2.60 -6.52 -1.18
C ARG A 136 1.73 -5.26 -1.16
N GLY A 137 1.25 -4.94 0.04
CA GLY A 137 0.35 -3.82 0.30
C GLY A 137 1.06 -2.60 0.88
N ILE A 138 0.45 -1.44 0.68
CA ILE A 138 0.72 -0.23 1.45
C ILE A 138 -0.60 0.38 1.93
N HIS A 139 -0.65 0.87 3.16
CA HIS A 139 -1.82 1.55 3.73
C HIS A 139 -1.60 3.06 3.68
N LEU A 140 -2.57 3.81 3.15
CA LEU A 140 -2.52 5.25 2.97
C LEU A 140 -3.73 5.91 3.66
N CYS A 141 -3.49 6.66 4.72
CA CYS A 141 -4.53 7.51 5.30
C CYS A 141 -4.71 8.78 4.47
N TRP A 142 -5.92 9.03 3.97
CA TRP A 142 -6.25 10.26 3.25
C TRP A 142 -6.95 11.24 4.19
N PHE A 143 -6.23 12.25 4.67
CA PHE A 143 -6.78 13.32 5.52
C PHE A 143 -7.10 14.60 4.73
N PRO A 144 -7.90 15.54 5.28
CA PRO A 144 -8.13 16.87 4.71
C PRO A 144 -6.87 17.63 4.30
N GLU A 145 -5.80 17.45 5.07
CA GLU A 145 -4.50 18.05 4.82
C GLU A 145 -3.78 17.43 3.61
N THR A 146 -4.30 16.34 3.01
CA THR A 146 -3.73 15.65 1.84
C THR A 146 -4.55 15.93 0.58
N PRO A 147 -4.08 16.82 -0.31
CA PRO A 147 -4.79 17.10 -1.54
C PRO A 147 -4.78 15.88 -2.48
N VAL A 148 -5.77 15.82 -3.38
CA VAL A 148 -5.96 14.70 -4.32
C VAL A 148 -4.71 14.36 -5.13
N TRP A 149 -3.99 15.38 -5.61
CA TRP A 149 -2.77 15.15 -6.38
C TRP A 149 -1.69 14.41 -5.56
N GLU A 150 -1.67 14.60 -4.24
CA GLU A 150 -0.67 13.96 -3.39
C GLU A 150 -1.02 12.49 -3.13
N ILE A 151 -2.30 12.17 -2.89
CA ILE A 151 -2.71 10.77 -2.76
C ILE A 151 -2.50 10.02 -4.09
N GLU A 152 -2.79 10.66 -5.24
CA GLU A 152 -2.49 10.10 -6.56
C GLU A 152 -0.99 9.81 -6.72
N LYS A 153 -0.13 10.74 -6.31
CA LYS A 153 1.32 10.54 -6.39
C LYS A 153 1.77 9.33 -5.56
N ASN A 154 1.21 9.14 -4.37
CA ASN A 154 1.54 7.99 -3.52
C ASN A 154 1.04 6.67 -4.11
N ILE A 155 -0.17 6.65 -4.72
CA ILE A 155 -0.68 5.51 -5.48
C ILE A 155 0.27 5.15 -6.63
N ARG A 156 0.71 6.16 -7.40
CA ARG A 156 1.67 5.97 -8.49
C ARG A 156 3.01 5.47 -7.99
N LEU A 157 3.51 5.99 -6.87
CA LEU A 157 4.78 5.55 -6.27
C LEU A 157 4.70 4.11 -5.77
N ALA A 158 3.60 3.73 -5.11
CA ALA A 158 3.36 2.35 -4.69
C ALA A 158 3.38 1.39 -5.89
N ALA A 159 2.66 1.73 -6.97
CA ALA A 159 2.70 0.95 -8.19
C ALA A 159 4.10 0.92 -8.81
N TYR A 160 4.81 2.06 -8.85
CA TYR A 160 6.16 2.16 -9.42
C TYR A 160 7.16 1.29 -8.66
N TYR A 161 6.98 1.13 -7.34
CA TYR A 161 7.79 0.25 -6.48
C TYR A 161 7.19 -1.13 -6.29
N LYS A 162 6.35 -1.57 -7.25
CA LYS A 162 5.88 -2.94 -7.42
C LYS A 162 5.04 -3.49 -6.25
N PHE A 163 4.42 -2.62 -5.44
CA PHE A 163 3.26 -3.01 -4.62
C PHE A 163 2.11 -3.42 -5.55
N ASN A 164 1.28 -4.38 -5.12
CA ASN A 164 0.09 -4.82 -5.86
C ASN A 164 -1.23 -4.44 -5.17
N TYR A 165 -1.18 -4.05 -3.89
CA TYR A 165 -2.34 -3.52 -3.17
C TYR A 165 -2.04 -2.16 -2.53
N ALA A 166 -3.05 -1.31 -2.46
CA ALA A 166 -3.02 -0.13 -1.59
C ALA A 166 -4.34 0.00 -0.83
N VAL A 167 -4.28 -0.06 0.50
CA VAL A 167 -5.43 0.22 1.37
C VAL A 167 -5.60 1.72 1.48
N ILE A 168 -6.77 2.23 1.11
CA ILE A 168 -7.13 3.64 1.21
C ILE A 168 -8.09 3.80 2.38
N GLU A 169 -7.60 4.40 3.46
CA GLU A 169 -8.41 4.80 4.60
C GLU A 169 -8.76 6.28 4.44
N SER A 170 -10.03 6.58 4.17
CA SER A 170 -10.41 7.90 3.66
C SER A 170 -10.61 8.98 4.72
N TRP A 171 -10.68 8.65 6.02
CA TRP A 171 -10.86 9.61 7.12
C TRP A 171 -11.90 10.71 6.86
N GLY A 172 -13.04 10.37 6.24
CA GLY A 172 -14.11 11.33 5.92
C GLY A 172 -13.86 12.19 4.67
N MET A 173 -12.90 11.83 3.81
CA MET A 173 -12.60 12.57 2.58
C MET A 173 -13.53 12.25 1.42
N VAL A 174 -14.27 11.13 1.44
CA VAL A 174 -15.11 10.74 0.30
C VAL A 174 -16.54 11.17 0.55
N ARG A 175 -17.11 11.95 -0.38
CA ARG A 175 -18.54 12.30 -0.35
C ARG A 175 -19.37 11.12 -0.85
N LEU A 176 -20.12 10.50 0.06
CA LEU A 176 -21.01 9.39 -0.20
C LEU A 176 -22.46 9.89 -0.32
N GLU A 177 -23.26 9.21 -1.16
CA GLU A 177 -24.65 9.59 -1.43
C GLU A 177 -25.61 9.02 -0.38
N SER A 178 -25.29 7.87 0.20
CA SER A 178 -26.07 7.25 1.30
C SER A 178 -26.15 8.17 2.52
N HIS A 179 -25.03 8.78 2.87
CA HIS A 179 -24.87 9.65 4.04
C HIS A 179 -23.98 10.86 3.68
N PRO A 180 -24.53 11.89 3.02
CA PRO A 180 -23.77 13.06 2.58
C PRO A 180 -23.14 13.85 3.73
N GLU A 181 -23.69 13.73 4.94
CA GLU A 181 -23.14 14.30 6.16
C GLU A 181 -21.87 13.59 6.66
N TYR A 182 -21.57 12.37 6.18
CA TYR A 182 -20.38 11.60 6.53
C TYR A 182 -19.12 12.07 5.78
N CYS A 183 -18.82 13.37 5.78
CA CYS A 183 -17.55 13.87 5.25
C CYS A 183 -17.03 15.19 5.85
N TRP A 184 -15.76 15.50 5.57
CA TRP A 184 -15.19 16.83 5.76
C TRP A 184 -15.55 17.73 4.57
N ASP A 185 -16.76 18.30 4.57
CA ASP A 185 -17.36 18.99 3.41
C ASP A 185 -16.44 19.89 2.57
N GLU A 186 -15.61 20.71 3.22
CA GLU A 186 -14.69 21.65 2.57
C GLU A 186 -13.60 20.96 1.74
N PHE A 187 -13.21 19.74 2.12
CA PHE A 187 -12.12 18.97 1.53
C PHE A 187 -12.60 17.70 0.82
N ALA A 188 -13.88 17.37 0.96
CA ALA A 188 -14.45 16.13 0.47
C ALA A 188 -14.33 16.04 -1.06
N VAL A 189 -14.03 14.84 -1.54
CA VAL A 189 -13.87 14.50 -2.95
C VAL A 189 -15.08 13.73 -3.43
N ASP A 190 -15.47 14.01 -4.67
CA ASP A 190 -16.62 13.35 -5.29
C ASP A 190 -16.27 11.92 -5.75
N LYS A 191 -17.30 11.08 -5.84
CA LYS A 191 -17.22 9.69 -6.32
C LYS A 191 -16.53 9.57 -7.69
N ALA A 192 -16.74 10.53 -8.58
CA ALA A 192 -16.10 10.53 -9.90
C ALA A 192 -14.57 10.56 -9.82
N GLU A 193 -14.02 11.33 -8.88
CA GLU A 193 -12.58 11.45 -8.69
C GLU A 193 -11.98 10.21 -8.03
N VAL A 194 -12.67 9.63 -7.06
CA VAL A 194 -12.28 8.34 -6.47
C VAL A 194 -12.29 7.23 -7.53
N ALA A 195 -13.35 7.15 -8.35
CA ALA A 195 -13.43 6.18 -9.44
C ALA A 195 -12.32 6.38 -10.49
N ARG A 196 -11.90 7.62 -10.75
CA ARG A 196 -10.73 7.92 -11.59
C ARG A 196 -9.44 7.35 -10.98
N LEU A 197 -9.22 7.54 -9.67
CA LEU A 197 -8.06 7.00 -8.96
C LEU A 197 -8.04 5.46 -8.94
N VAL A 198 -9.20 4.82 -8.75
CA VAL A 198 -9.34 3.34 -8.81
C VAL A 198 -8.94 2.81 -10.19
N LYS A 199 -9.45 3.43 -11.27
CA LYS A 199 -9.09 3.05 -12.64
C LYS A 199 -7.61 3.29 -12.94
N LEU A 200 -7.06 4.40 -12.45
CA LEU A 200 -5.64 4.71 -12.58
C LEU A 200 -4.77 3.66 -11.87
N ALA A 201 -5.09 3.31 -10.64
CA ALA A 201 -4.33 2.29 -9.90
C ALA A 201 -4.35 0.94 -10.66
N ALA A 202 -5.53 0.51 -11.13
CA ALA A 202 -5.68 -0.73 -11.88
C ALA A 202 -4.86 -0.73 -13.19
N SER A 203 -4.79 0.39 -13.90
CA SER A 203 -3.98 0.50 -15.12
C SER A 203 -2.47 0.38 -14.86
N LEU A 204 -2.03 0.71 -13.65
CA LEU A 204 -0.64 0.60 -13.17
C LEU A 204 -0.31 -0.77 -12.53
N GLY A 205 -1.30 -1.67 -12.43
CA GLY A 205 -1.16 -2.99 -11.80
C GLY A 205 -1.30 -2.96 -10.27
N LEU A 206 -2.00 -1.97 -9.72
CA LEU A 206 -2.25 -1.81 -8.29
C LEU A 206 -3.76 -1.88 -8.00
N THR A 207 -4.19 -2.73 -7.07
CA THR A 207 -5.58 -2.80 -6.63
C THR A 207 -5.79 -1.94 -5.39
N LEU A 208 -6.73 -0.99 -5.45
CA LEU A 208 -7.12 -0.21 -4.27
C LEU A 208 -8.12 -1.00 -3.42
N ILE A 209 -7.89 -1.02 -2.11
CA ILE A 209 -8.76 -1.64 -1.10
C ILE A 209 -9.34 -0.52 -0.24
N PRO A 210 -10.66 -0.34 -0.17
CA PRO A 210 -11.23 0.64 0.74
C PRO A 210 -11.12 0.16 2.19
N GLN A 211 -10.79 1.08 3.09
CA GLN A 211 -10.93 0.90 4.53
C GLN A 211 -12.01 1.84 5.09
N LEU A 212 -12.90 1.27 5.89
CA LEU A 212 -13.85 2.01 6.71
C LEU A 212 -13.80 1.42 8.12
N ASN A 213 -13.51 2.25 9.13
CA ASN A 213 -13.45 1.76 10.51
C ASN A 213 -14.87 1.54 11.05
N LEU A 214 -15.20 0.27 11.28
CA LEU A 214 -16.54 -0.15 11.71
C LEU A 214 -16.67 -0.28 13.24
N PHE A 215 -15.62 0.09 13.99
CA PHE A 215 -15.58 -0.07 15.45
C PHE A 215 -15.00 1.15 16.18
N GLY A 216 -13.67 1.24 16.35
CA GLY A 216 -12.99 2.47 16.77
C GLY A 216 -12.90 3.48 15.63
N HIS A 217 -12.21 4.60 15.87
CA HIS A 217 -11.99 5.65 14.87
C HIS A 217 -13.28 6.18 14.20
N ALA A 218 -14.41 6.09 14.88
CA ALA A 218 -15.72 6.46 14.36
C ALA A 218 -15.79 7.95 13.97
N THR A 219 -14.94 8.76 14.60
CA THR A 219 -14.76 10.20 14.39
C THR A 219 -14.24 10.56 13.00
N SER A 220 -13.67 9.63 12.23
CA SER A 220 -12.87 9.95 11.05
C SER A 220 -11.78 11.00 11.36
N SER A 221 -11.16 10.90 12.54
CA SER A 221 -9.92 11.58 12.91
C SER A 221 -9.12 10.81 13.98
N ARG A 222 -8.00 11.37 14.44
CA ARG A 222 -7.21 10.83 15.56
C ARG A 222 -7.83 11.22 16.91
N CYS A 223 -7.75 10.35 17.91
CA CYS A 223 -8.38 10.56 19.23
C CYS A 223 -7.88 11.84 19.89
N GLY A 224 -6.57 12.12 19.76
CA GLY A 224 -5.95 13.33 20.32
C GLY A 224 -6.25 14.62 19.57
N SER A 225 -6.91 14.59 18.40
CA SER A 225 -7.18 15.81 17.63
C SER A 225 -8.39 16.60 18.14
N GLY A 226 -9.33 15.94 18.82
CA GLY A 226 -10.64 16.51 19.14
C GLY A 226 -11.53 16.83 17.93
N LYS A 227 -11.07 16.53 16.70
CA LYS A 227 -11.85 16.72 15.48
C LYS A 227 -12.78 15.51 15.34
N HIS A 228 -14.08 15.71 15.51
CA HIS A 228 -15.07 14.69 15.19
C HIS A 228 -15.77 15.08 13.90
N MET A 229 -15.59 14.29 12.84
CA MET A 229 -16.15 14.59 11.52
C MET A 229 -17.67 14.84 11.61
N LEU A 230 -18.40 13.94 12.28
CA LEU A 230 -19.87 14.00 12.28
C LEU A 230 -20.41 14.91 13.37
N LEU A 231 -20.11 14.59 14.64
CA LEU A 231 -20.75 15.24 15.79
C LEU A 231 -20.38 16.72 15.96
N ASN A 232 -19.27 17.20 15.37
CA ASN A 232 -18.97 18.63 15.41
C ASN A 232 -19.94 19.48 14.59
N ARG A 233 -20.62 18.90 13.59
CA ARG A 233 -21.63 19.59 12.76
C ARG A 233 -23.05 19.06 12.96
N HIS A 234 -23.16 17.78 13.28
CA HIS A 234 -24.43 17.05 13.38
C HIS A 234 -24.52 16.31 14.73
N PRO A 235 -24.60 17.02 15.87
CA PRO A 235 -24.67 16.41 17.19
C PRO A 235 -25.90 15.49 17.37
N GLU A 236 -26.94 15.64 16.56
CA GLU A 236 -28.11 14.76 16.53
C GLU A 236 -27.80 13.29 16.20
N TYR A 237 -26.64 13.01 15.58
CA TYR A 237 -26.18 11.64 15.31
C TYR A 237 -25.44 10.99 16.50
N ALA A 238 -25.34 11.67 17.64
CA ALA A 238 -24.71 11.11 18.85
C ALA A 238 -25.19 9.69 19.23
N PRO A 239 -26.46 9.29 19.03
CA PRO A 239 -26.91 7.92 19.34
C PRO A 239 -26.21 6.81 18.55
N LEU A 240 -25.52 7.12 17.44
CA LEU A 240 -24.78 6.11 16.65
C LEU A 240 -23.47 5.68 17.33
N PHE A 241 -23.02 6.40 18.36
CA PHE A 241 -21.71 6.23 18.97
C PHE A 241 -21.82 5.82 20.45
N GLU A 242 -20.71 5.31 21.00
CA GLU A 242 -20.48 5.31 22.44
C GLU A 242 -20.44 6.78 22.95
N PRO A 243 -20.59 7.04 24.26
CA PRO A 243 -20.81 8.40 24.78
C PRO A 243 -19.67 9.39 24.53
N ASP A 244 -18.48 8.91 24.16
CA ASP A 244 -17.32 9.73 23.80
C ASP A 244 -17.26 10.13 22.32
N GLY A 245 -18.09 9.53 21.46
CA GLY A 245 -18.03 9.70 20.00
C GLY A 245 -16.86 8.99 19.31
N TRP A 246 -15.95 8.33 20.06
CA TRP A 246 -14.77 7.68 19.49
C TRP A 246 -15.08 6.33 18.84
N THR A 247 -16.01 5.60 19.47
CA THR A 247 -16.35 4.22 19.12
C THR A 247 -17.79 4.15 18.63
N TRP A 248 -18.07 3.33 17.61
CA TRP A 248 -19.43 3.07 17.16
C TRP A 248 -20.23 2.27 18.19
N CYS A 249 -21.50 2.62 18.39
CA CYS A 249 -22.43 1.85 19.20
C CYS A 249 -22.91 0.61 18.43
N ILE A 250 -22.12 -0.46 18.46
CA ILE A 250 -22.37 -1.69 17.69
C ILE A 250 -23.66 -2.44 18.07
N ALA A 251 -24.24 -2.11 19.24
CA ALA A 251 -25.51 -2.61 19.71
C ALA A 251 -26.73 -1.83 19.17
N ASN A 252 -26.51 -0.62 18.64
CA ASN A 252 -27.56 0.18 18.03
C ASN A 252 -27.84 -0.33 16.60
N PRO A 253 -29.06 -0.85 16.31
CA PRO A 253 -29.39 -1.30 14.96
C PRO A 253 -29.30 -0.17 13.91
N CYS A 254 -29.56 1.09 14.29
CA CYS A 254 -29.39 2.23 13.38
C CYS A 254 -27.92 2.46 13.03
N ALA A 255 -26.99 2.26 13.97
CA ALA A 255 -25.55 2.34 13.68
C ALA A 255 -25.12 1.22 12.73
N ARG A 256 -25.67 0.01 12.90
CA ARG A 256 -25.41 -1.09 11.96
C ARG A 256 -25.93 -0.80 10.56
N GLN A 257 -27.13 -0.25 10.44
CA GLN A 257 -27.69 0.14 9.15
C GLN A 257 -26.84 1.23 8.49
N TYR A 258 -26.51 2.30 9.23
CA TYR A 258 -25.66 3.40 8.77
C TYR A 258 -24.31 2.91 8.22
N LEU A 259 -23.62 2.06 8.99
CA LEU A 259 -22.35 1.48 8.57
C LEU A 259 -22.50 0.53 7.37
N THR A 260 -23.62 -0.19 7.26
CA THR A 260 -23.90 -1.06 6.10
C THR A 260 -24.02 -0.24 4.82
N GLU A 261 -24.78 0.86 4.87
CA GLU A 261 -25.00 1.75 3.73
C GLU A 261 -23.69 2.40 3.26
N LEU A 262 -22.90 2.94 4.20
CA LEU A 262 -21.55 3.47 3.92
C LEU A 262 -20.62 2.42 3.29
N ALA A 263 -20.55 1.23 3.90
CA ALA A 263 -19.62 0.18 3.52
C ALA A 263 -19.93 -0.39 2.13
N ILE A 264 -21.21 -0.62 1.82
CA ILE A 264 -21.65 -1.10 0.50
C ILE A 264 -21.35 -0.06 -0.58
N GLU A 265 -21.68 1.21 -0.34
CA GLU A 265 -21.45 2.26 -1.32
C GLU A 265 -19.95 2.44 -1.59
N LEU A 266 -19.12 2.46 -0.54
CA LEU A 266 -17.67 2.58 -0.68
C LEU A 266 -17.06 1.38 -1.40
N HIS A 267 -17.52 0.16 -1.10
CA HIS A 267 -17.09 -1.06 -1.78
C HIS A 267 -17.42 -1.03 -3.28
N ASP A 268 -18.62 -0.55 -3.63
CA ASP A 268 -19.05 -0.45 -5.03
C ASP A 268 -18.30 0.65 -5.78
N LEU A 269 -18.01 1.77 -5.12
CA LEU A 269 -17.19 2.85 -5.66
C LEU A 269 -15.78 2.38 -6.01
N PHE A 270 -15.21 1.46 -5.22
CA PHE A 270 -13.89 0.87 -5.46
C PHE A 270 -13.91 -0.28 -6.48
N GLY A 271 -15.07 -0.56 -7.10
CA GLY A 271 -15.19 -1.58 -8.12
C GLY A 271 -15.20 -3.02 -7.58
N LYS A 272 -15.64 -3.20 -6.33
CA LYS A 272 -15.75 -4.51 -5.65
C LYS A 272 -14.42 -5.27 -5.61
N PRO A 273 -13.38 -4.70 -4.99
CA PRO A 273 -12.07 -5.35 -4.89
C PRO A 273 -12.16 -6.66 -4.09
N PRO A 274 -11.19 -7.58 -4.25
CA PRO A 274 -11.19 -8.88 -3.56
C PRO A 274 -11.09 -8.78 -2.04
N PHE A 275 -10.75 -7.60 -1.51
CA PHE A 275 -10.65 -7.34 -0.08
C PHE A 275 -11.39 -6.05 0.31
N PHE A 276 -11.92 -6.01 1.53
CA PHE A 276 -12.42 -4.81 2.19
C PHE A 276 -11.85 -4.74 3.61
N HIS A 277 -11.27 -3.60 4.00
CA HIS A 277 -10.68 -3.45 5.32
C HIS A 277 -11.68 -2.83 6.29
N ILE A 278 -12.11 -3.58 7.32
CA ILE A 278 -13.12 -3.11 8.29
C ILE A 278 -12.50 -2.31 9.45
N GLY A 279 -11.17 -2.26 9.50
CA GLY A 279 -10.42 -1.58 10.55
C GLY A 279 -10.52 -2.36 11.85
N CYS A 280 -11.37 -1.87 12.73
CA CYS A 280 -11.73 -2.44 14.02
C CYS A 280 -10.65 -2.43 15.11
N ASP A 281 -9.78 -1.43 15.04
CA ASP A 281 -8.71 -1.09 15.98
C ASP A 281 -9.13 -0.07 17.04
N GLU A 282 -8.35 0.01 18.12
CA GLU A 282 -8.29 1.15 19.06
C GLU A 282 -9.64 1.63 19.63
N ALA A 283 -10.61 0.72 19.82
CA ALA A 283 -11.90 1.06 20.44
C ALA A 283 -11.78 1.17 21.97
N TYR A 284 -11.10 2.21 22.46
CA TYR A 284 -10.64 2.34 23.85
C TYR A 284 -11.73 2.30 24.93
N ASN A 285 -12.92 2.80 24.62
CA ASN A 285 -14.05 2.92 25.56
C ASN A 285 -15.30 2.18 25.04
N ALA A 286 -15.03 1.18 24.20
CA ALA A 286 -15.92 0.12 23.80
C ALA A 286 -16.81 -0.38 24.95
N GLY A 287 -18.14 -0.39 24.78
CA GLY A 287 -19.03 -0.98 25.78
C GLY A 287 -19.49 -0.02 26.87
N SER A 288 -19.35 1.29 26.69
CA SER A 288 -19.67 2.25 27.76
C SER A 288 -21.12 2.73 27.76
N CYS A 289 -21.80 2.77 26.61
CA CYS A 289 -23.20 3.18 26.50
C CYS A 289 -24.17 2.14 27.09
N SER A 290 -25.42 2.57 27.30
CA SER A 290 -26.47 1.75 27.90
C SER A 290 -26.80 0.49 27.09
N LEU A 291 -26.65 0.54 25.75
CA LEU A 291 -26.91 -0.61 24.89
C LEU A 291 -25.73 -1.57 24.82
N CYS A 292 -24.49 -1.10 24.90
CA CYS A 292 -23.30 -1.93 24.70
C CYS A 292 -22.75 -2.54 26.00
N ARG A 293 -23.00 -1.95 27.18
CA ARG A 293 -22.36 -2.33 28.46
C ARG A 293 -22.57 -3.74 28.98
N GLU A 294 -23.52 -4.47 28.45
CA GLU A 294 -23.75 -5.88 28.79
C GLU A 294 -23.37 -6.78 27.61
N ASN A 295 -22.77 -7.95 27.87
CA ASN A 295 -22.43 -8.95 26.84
C ASN A 295 -21.70 -8.37 25.62
N TYR A 296 -20.74 -7.49 25.87
CA TYR A 296 -20.11 -6.70 24.82
C TYR A 296 -19.35 -7.57 23.79
N SER A 297 -18.62 -8.59 24.26
CA SER A 297 -17.91 -9.54 23.40
C SER A 297 -18.87 -10.24 22.41
N GLU A 298 -20.05 -10.67 22.86
CA GLU A 298 -21.08 -11.27 22.00
C GLU A 298 -21.63 -10.29 20.96
N LYS A 299 -21.78 -9.01 21.33
CA LYS A 299 -22.24 -7.96 20.42
C LYS A 299 -21.19 -7.66 19.36
N LEU A 300 -19.91 -7.59 19.74
CA LEU A 300 -18.81 -7.42 18.78
C LEU A 300 -18.71 -8.62 17.85
N LYS A 301 -18.81 -9.85 18.36
CA LYS A 301 -18.88 -11.07 17.54
C LYS A 301 -19.98 -10.98 16.49
N ALA A 302 -21.20 -10.64 16.90
CA ALA A 302 -22.34 -10.51 15.97
C ALA A 302 -22.11 -9.39 14.93
N HIS A 303 -21.49 -8.28 15.32
CA HIS A 303 -21.12 -7.20 14.41
C HIS A 303 -20.10 -7.66 13.36
N LEU A 304 -19.03 -8.35 13.79
CA LEU A 304 -17.98 -8.86 12.89
C LEU A 304 -18.51 -9.94 11.94
N LEU A 305 -19.30 -10.89 12.44
CA LEU A 305 -19.91 -11.94 11.63
C LEU A 305 -20.88 -11.37 10.58
N TYR A 306 -21.60 -10.30 10.93
CA TYR A 306 -22.48 -9.63 9.98
C TYR A 306 -21.71 -9.02 8.81
N PHE A 307 -20.66 -8.22 9.07
CA PHE A 307 -19.87 -7.61 8.01
C PHE A 307 -19.03 -8.64 7.23
N HIS A 308 -18.51 -9.67 7.90
CA HIS A 308 -17.88 -10.82 7.22
C HIS A 308 -18.85 -11.45 6.21
N SER A 309 -20.06 -11.80 6.64
CA SER A 309 -21.07 -12.42 5.77
C SER A 309 -21.48 -11.50 4.63
N LEU A 310 -21.70 -10.21 4.92
CA LEU A 310 -22.07 -9.20 3.92
C LEU A 310 -21.03 -9.11 2.79
N PHE A 311 -19.74 -9.11 3.10
CA PHE A 311 -18.69 -9.05 2.08
C PHE A 311 -18.45 -10.39 1.41
N ALA A 312 -18.58 -11.51 2.13
CA ALA A 312 -18.50 -12.85 1.55
C ALA A 312 -19.56 -13.08 0.46
N GLU A 313 -20.80 -12.63 0.68
CA GLU A 313 -21.89 -12.65 -0.31
C GLU A 313 -21.56 -11.82 -1.57
N ARG A 314 -20.65 -10.85 -1.45
CA ARG A 314 -20.17 -9.98 -2.54
C ARG A 314 -18.89 -10.49 -3.19
N GLY A 315 -18.38 -11.66 -2.78
CA GLY A 315 -17.15 -12.25 -3.28
C GLY A 315 -15.87 -11.61 -2.72
N THR A 316 -15.98 -10.92 -1.58
CA THR A 316 -14.92 -10.10 -0.99
C THR A 316 -14.53 -10.64 0.38
N ARG A 317 -13.23 -10.78 0.64
CA ARG A 317 -12.70 -11.16 1.97
C ARG A 317 -12.51 -9.93 2.84
N VAL A 318 -12.82 -10.03 4.13
CA VAL A 318 -12.58 -8.93 5.07
C VAL A 318 -11.15 -8.96 5.62
N MET A 319 -10.57 -7.77 5.79
CA MET A 319 -9.30 -7.53 6.47
C MET A 319 -9.56 -6.74 7.75
N MET A 320 -8.86 -7.05 8.82
CA MET A 320 -9.09 -6.49 10.15
C MET A 320 -7.78 -6.30 10.92
N TRP A 321 -7.64 -5.20 11.66
CA TRP A 321 -6.53 -4.99 12.58
C TRP A 321 -6.61 -5.93 13.80
N HIS A 322 -5.45 -6.36 14.30
CA HIS A 322 -5.37 -7.43 15.30
C HIS A 322 -5.54 -6.96 16.75
N ASP A 323 -5.28 -5.69 17.04
CA ASP A 323 -4.92 -5.17 18.36
C ASP A 323 -6.01 -5.37 19.43
N MET A 324 -7.27 -5.38 19.02
CA MET A 324 -8.42 -5.61 19.91
C MET A 324 -8.66 -7.09 20.24
N LEU A 325 -8.07 -8.02 19.49
CA LEU A 325 -8.22 -9.48 19.67
C LEU A 325 -7.20 -10.09 20.63
N LEU A 326 -6.26 -9.30 21.13
CA LEU A 326 -5.27 -9.72 22.13
C LEU A 326 -5.52 -8.99 23.46
N ASN A 327 -5.05 -9.55 24.56
CA ASN A 327 -5.21 -8.95 25.88
C ASN A 327 -3.87 -8.39 26.40
N ARG A 328 -3.77 -7.07 26.50
CA ARG A 328 -2.56 -6.35 26.94
C ARG A 328 -2.08 -6.70 28.35
N ASP A 329 -2.93 -7.32 29.17
CA ASP A 329 -2.57 -7.76 30.52
C ASP A 329 -1.72 -9.04 30.53
N GLU A 330 -1.56 -9.70 29.37
CA GLU A 330 -0.72 -10.89 29.22
C GLU A 330 0.74 -10.54 28.90
N ALA A 331 1.66 -10.92 29.79
CA ALA A 331 3.10 -10.61 29.65
C ALA A 331 3.76 -11.13 28.35
N ARG A 332 3.16 -12.12 27.66
CA ARG A 332 3.67 -12.62 26.37
C ARG A 332 3.61 -11.57 25.25
N TRP A 333 2.83 -10.51 25.43
CA TRP A 333 2.70 -9.41 24.47
C TRP A 333 3.55 -8.19 24.80
N ASP A 334 4.37 -8.24 25.86
CA ASP A 334 5.22 -7.12 26.29
C ASP A 334 6.14 -6.65 25.16
N GLY A 335 5.97 -5.39 24.77
CA GLY A 335 6.72 -4.72 23.70
C GLY A 335 6.03 -4.73 22.33
N TYR A 336 4.89 -5.41 22.21
CA TYR A 336 4.07 -5.46 21.01
C TYR A 336 2.80 -4.63 21.18
N ILE A 337 2.21 -4.27 20.05
CA ILE A 337 0.95 -3.55 20.01
C ILE A 337 -0.19 -4.49 20.37
N VAL A 338 -0.89 -4.14 21.45
CA VAL A 338 -2.15 -4.77 21.90
C VAL A 338 -3.01 -3.70 22.59
N CYS A 339 -4.25 -3.56 22.14
CA CYS A 339 -5.20 -2.57 22.68
C CYS A 339 -6.34 -3.22 23.47
N GLY A 340 -6.67 -4.48 23.20
CA GLY A 340 -7.63 -5.24 24.02
C GLY A 340 -7.12 -5.44 25.46
N HIS A 341 -8.03 -5.64 26.41
CA HIS A 341 -7.71 -5.80 27.83
C HIS A 341 -8.71 -6.73 28.51
N SER A 342 -8.35 -7.37 29.63
CA SER A 342 -9.19 -8.37 30.28
C SER A 342 -10.63 -7.91 30.56
N ALA A 343 -10.80 -6.66 31.00
CA ALA A 343 -12.12 -6.12 31.32
C ALA A 343 -13.09 -5.96 30.12
N ASN A 344 -12.61 -6.00 28.87
CA ASN A 344 -13.50 -5.99 27.69
C ASN A 344 -13.87 -7.40 27.19
N GLY A 345 -13.16 -8.43 27.65
CA GLY A 345 -13.46 -9.84 27.33
C GLY A 345 -13.25 -10.23 25.87
N LEU A 346 -12.46 -9.47 25.09
CA LEU A 346 -12.28 -9.68 23.65
C LEU A 346 -11.13 -10.63 23.30
N GLY A 347 -10.20 -10.89 24.21
CA GLY A 347 -8.98 -11.68 23.95
C GLY A 347 -9.21 -13.14 23.50
N GLU A 348 -10.43 -13.66 23.66
CA GLU A 348 -10.82 -15.01 23.24
C GLU A 348 -11.66 -15.02 21.95
N LEU A 349 -12.11 -13.85 21.47
CA LEU A 349 -13.04 -13.71 20.36
C LEU A 349 -12.48 -14.31 19.06
N TYR A 350 -11.16 -14.26 18.85
CA TYR A 350 -10.49 -14.83 17.68
C TYR A 350 -10.78 -16.33 17.48
N LYS A 351 -11.14 -17.07 18.54
CA LYS A 351 -11.49 -18.49 18.45
C LYS A 351 -12.80 -18.73 17.69
N GLU A 352 -13.70 -17.75 17.72
CA GLU A 352 -15.05 -17.83 17.15
C GLU A 352 -15.16 -17.13 15.79
N LEU A 353 -14.12 -16.43 15.35
CA LEU A 353 -14.11 -15.74 14.06
C LEU A 353 -13.84 -16.71 12.87
N PRO A 354 -14.46 -16.47 11.70
CA PRO A 354 -14.16 -17.19 10.47
C PRO A 354 -12.69 -17.08 10.08
N LYS A 355 -12.06 -18.19 9.70
CA LYS A 355 -10.61 -18.27 9.46
C LYS A 355 -10.16 -17.67 8.13
N ASP A 356 -11.10 -17.33 7.26
CA ASP A 356 -10.85 -16.62 6.01
C ASP A 356 -10.78 -15.09 6.19
N VAL A 357 -11.03 -14.56 7.39
CA VAL A 357 -10.67 -13.18 7.76
C VAL A 357 -9.16 -13.01 7.70
N VAL A 358 -8.67 -11.96 7.03
CA VAL A 358 -7.24 -11.63 7.00
C VAL A 358 -6.90 -10.74 8.19
N ILE A 359 -6.02 -11.21 9.07
CA ILE A 359 -5.55 -10.45 10.23
C ILE A 359 -4.37 -9.57 9.82
N CYS A 360 -4.49 -8.28 10.05
CA CYS A 360 -3.45 -7.29 9.81
C CYS A 360 -2.78 -6.95 11.15
N ASP A 361 -1.60 -7.53 11.38
CA ASP A 361 -0.84 -7.42 12.64
C ASP A 361 0.11 -6.23 12.60
N TRP A 362 -0.34 -5.09 13.13
CA TRP A 362 0.42 -3.83 13.07
C TRP A 362 1.38 -3.65 14.24
N GLN A 363 2.63 -3.32 13.92
CA GLN A 363 3.71 -3.20 14.90
C GLN A 363 4.58 -1.98 14.58
N TYR A 364 4.67 -1.03 15.52
CA TYR A 364 5.39 0.23 15.32
C TYR A 364 6.91 0.14 15.44
N GLY A 365 7.39 -0.82 16.21
CA GLY A 365 8.78 -0.88 16.63
C GLY A 365 9.49 -2.17 16.26
N TYR A 366 10.67 -2.33 16.85
CA TYR A 366 11.50 -3.52 16.79
C TYR A 366 11.83 -3.91 18.23
N PRO A 367 10.97 -4.67 18.92
CA PRO A 367 11.10 -4.99 20.35
C PRO A 367 12.22 -6.01 20.60
N GLU A 368 13.45 -5.60 20.33
CA GLU A 368 14.68 -6.37 20.53
C GLU A 368 14.85 -6.74 22.01
N LYS A 369 15.18 -8.00 22.28
CA LYS A 369 15.48 -8.50 23.64
C LYS A 369 16.83 -9.22 23.61
N ASP A 370 17.72 -8.84 24.52
CA ASP A 370 19.07 -9.41 24.65
C ASP A 370 19.91 -9.41 23.35
N GLY A 371 19.77 -8.35 22.54
CA GLY A 371 20.45 -8.22 21.26
C GLY A 371 19.94 -9.16 20.16
N LYS A 372 18.80 -9.82 20.37
CA LYS A 372 18.17 -10.73 19.41
C LYS A 372 17.01 -10.06 18.71
N GLU A 373 16.90 -10.36 17.42
CA GLU A 373 15.77 -10.01 16.59
C GLU A 373 14.44 -10.51 17.20
N PRO A 374 13.37 -9.71 17.17
CA PRO A 374 12.05 -10.12 17.64
C PRO A 374 11.56 -11.39 16.93
N ASP A 375 10.86 -12.25 17.66
CA ASP A 375 10.25 -13.48 17.14
C ASP A 375 8.82 -13.28 16.62
N TRP A 376 8.31 -12.05 16.68
CA TRP A 376 6.99 -11.62 16.18
C TRP A 376 5.84 -12.55 16.64
N PRO A 377 5.63 -12.69 17.96
CA PRO A 377 4.76 -13.71 18.55
C PRO A 377 3.28 -13.46 18.27
N THR A 378 2.87 -12.20 18.05
CA THR A 378 1.49 -11.82 17.68
C THR A 378 1.10 -12.42 16.33
N SER A 379 1.93 -12.22 15.31
CA SER A 379 1.74 -12.80 13.98
C SER A 379 1.76 -14.32 14.01
N HIS A 380 2.70 -14.91 14.76
CA HIS A 380 2.79 -16.36 14.91
C HIS A 380 1.54 -16.94 15.56
N PHE A 381 1.02 -16.27 16.58
CA PHE A 381 -0.20 -16.64 17.28
C PHE A 381 -1.42 -16.70 16.35
N PHE A 382 -1.66 -15.66 15.55
CA PHE A 382 -2.80 -15.66 14.61
C PHE A 382 -2.65 -16.68 13.49
N LYS A 383 -1.43 -16.89 12.98
CA LYS A 383 -1.13 -17.97 12.03
C LYS A 383 -1.46 -19.34 12.63
N GLN A 384 -1.01 -19.61 13.86
CA GLN A 384 -1.32 -20.86 14.57
C GLN A 384 -2.82 -21.03 14.84
N ALA A 385 -3.54 -19.93 15.05
CA ALA A 385 -4.99 -19.92 15.20
C ALA A 385 -5.75 -20.12 13.87
N GLY A 386 -5.03 -20.29 12.75
CA GLY A 386 -5.56 -20.69 11.44
C GLY A 386 -5.89 -19.54 10.49
N PHE A 387 -5.48 -18.30 10.80
CA PHE A 387 -5.75 -17.14 9.95
C PHE A 387 -4.66 -16.91 8.90
N ASP A 388 -5.05 -16.32 7.78
CA ASP A 388 -4.13 -15.58 6.92
C ASP A 388 -3.69 -14.31 7.66
N VAL A 389 -2.38 -14.07 7.75
CA VAL A 389 -1.81 -12.93 8.47
C VAL A 389 -0.97 -12.06 7.55
N LEU A 390 -1.28 -10.77 7.53
CA LEU A 390 -0.42 -9.72 7.00
C LEU A 390 0.36 -9.10 8.15
N VAL A 391 1.68 -9.01 8.00
CA VAL A 391 2.48 -8.19 8.90
C VAL A 391 2.37 -6.72 8.48
N CYS A 392 2.24 -5.83 9.46
CA CYS A 392 1.96 -4.42 9.21
C CYS A 392 2.98 -3.51 9.92
N PRO A 393 4.22 -3.43 9.40
CA PRO A 393 5.24 -2.53 9.95
C PRO A 393 4.89 -1.05 9.73
N TRP A 394 5.60 -0.17 10.42
CA TRP A 394 5.55 1.29 10.25
C TRP A 394 6.93 1.86 9.92
N LEU A 395 7.46 2.83 10.68
CA LEU A 395 8.67 3.58 10.32
C LEU A 395 10.00 2.95 10.74
N GLU A 396 9.99 1.98 11.65
CA GLU A 396 11.24 1.40 12.14
C GLU A 396 11.85 0.46 11.08
N ARG A 397 12.92 0.93 10.40
CA ARG A 397 13.55 0.21 9.28
C ARG A 397 13.96 -1.22 9.62
N ARG A 398 14.44 -1.47 10.85
CA ARG A 398 14.79 -2.83 11.31
C ARG A 398 13.54 -3.71 11.40
N GLY A 399 12.43 -3.16 11.90
CA GLY A 399 11.12 -3.79 11.94
C GLY A 399 10.61 -4.15 10.55
N ILE A 400 10.59 -3.20 9.61
CA ILE A 400 10.16 -3.44 8.22
C ILE A 400 10.94 -4.60 7.59
N LYS A 401 12.27 -4.56 7.72
CA LYS A 401 13.14 -5.60 7.14
C LYS A 401 12.87 -6.96 7.77
N SER A 402 12.92 -7.02 9.10
CA SER A 402 12.73 -8.25 9.88
C SER A 402 11.37 -8.89 9.61
N LEU A 403 10.31 -8.10 9.50
CA LEU A 403 8.97 -8.58 9.17
C LEU A 403 8.88 -9.10 7.72
N GLY A 404 9.55 -8.47 6.74
CA GLY A 404 9.64 -9.01 5.38
C GLY A 404 10.35 -10.37 5.31
N GLU A 405 11.49 -10.52 6.00
CA GLU A 405 12.20 -11.81 6.12
C GLU A 405 11.34 -12.84 6.87
N PHE A 406 10.62 -12.42 7.91
CA PHE A 406 9.71 -13.26 8.68
C PHE A 406 8.55 -13.79 7.85
N VAL A 407 7.89 -12.96 7.04
CA VAL A 407 6.80 -13.42 6.14
C VAL A 407 7.32 -14.51 5.19
N LYS A 408 8.49 -14.31 4.58
CA LYS A 408 9.10 -15.30 3.68
C LYS A 408 9.42 -16.61 4.42
N ARG A 409 10.02 -16.53 5.61
CA ARG A 409 10.39 -17.68 6.44
C ARG A 409 9.18 -18.47 6.91
N GLU A 410 8.18 -17.77 7.43
CA GLU A 410 6.97 -18.36 7.99
C GLU A 410 5.89 -18.62 6.94
N LYS A 411 6.04 -18.17 5.70
CA LYS A 411 5.00 -18.28 4.66
C LYS A 411 3.67 -17.64 5.11
N LEU A 412 3.74 -16.44 5.69
CA LEU A 412 2.56 -15.65 6.00
C LEU A 412 1.91 -15.13 4.70
N PHE A 413 0.71 -14.56 4.81
CA PHE A 413 -0.08 -14.12 3.65
C PHE A 413 0.64 -13.01 2.85
N GLY A 414 1.38 -12.14 3.54
CA GLY A 414 2.18 -11.08 2.93
C GLY A 414 2.49 -9.94 3.90
N MET A 415 2.74 -8.77 3.33
CA MET A 415 3.05 -7.55 4.09
C MET A 415 2.16 -6.39 3.64
N LEU A 416 1.69 -5.59 4.59
CA LEU A 416 0.97 -4.34 4.38
C LEU A 416 1.69 -3.22 5.13
N GLU A 417 2.53 -2.47 4.44
CA GLU A 417 3.28 -1.36 5.02
C GLU A 417 2.32 -0.25 5.48
N THR A 418 2.31 0.06 6.77
CA THR A 418 1.48 1.16 7.30
C THR A 418 2.22 2.48 7.20
N THR A 419 1.52 3.51 6.73
CA THR A 419 2.12 4.86 6.63
C THR A 419 1.52 5.84 7.62
N TRP A 420 0.30 5.57 8.08
CA TRP A 420 -0.54 6.52 8.80
C TRP A 420 -0.57 7.87 8.07
N HIS A 421 -0.11 8.95 8.72
CA HIS A 421 0.03 10.28 8.10
C HIS A 421 1.49 10.61 7.68
N TRP A 422 2.43 9.69 7.89
CA TRP A 422 3.86 9.96 7.79
C TRP A 422 4.44 9.81 6.39
N TYR A 423 3.63 9.50 5.38
CA TYR A 423 4.13 9.39 4.01
C TYR A 423 4.51 10.75 3.37
N ARG A 424 4.45 11.86 4.10
CA ARG A 424 5.02 13.16 3.69
C ARG A 424 6.53 13.20 3.96
N GLY A 425 7.29 13.85 3.07
CA GLY A 425 8.75 14.03 3.24
C GLY A 425 9.60 12.91 2.63
N SER A 426 10.77 13.27 2.08
CA SER A 426 11.65 12.32 1.39
C SER A 426 12.19 11.23 2.31
N HIS A 427 12.49 11.55 3.58
CA HIS A 427 13.01 10.56 4.53
C HIS A 427 12.00 9.44 4.80
N ASN A 428 10.74 9.81 5.04
CA ASN A 428 9.70 8.84 5.31
C ASN A 428 9.33 8.07 4.05
N LYS A 429 9.29 8.70 2.86
CA LYS A 429 9.05 7.98 1.61
C LYS A 429 10.14 6.94 1.31
N GLU A 430 11.39 7.23 1.65
CA GLU A 430 12.48 6.27 1.53
C GLU A 430 12.22 5.02 2.37
N THR A 431 11.81 5.20 3.62
CA THR A 431 11.45 4.12 4.54
C THR A 431 10.17 3.40 4.10
N LEU A 432 9.05 4.13 4.04
CA LEU A 432 7.69 3.63 3.85
C LEU A 432 7.39 3.13 2.43
N PHE A 433 8.17 3.52 1.42
CA PHE A 433 8.01 2.97 0.06
C PHE A 433 9.24 2.19 -0.37
N GLY A 434 10.44 2.76 -0.15
CA GLY A 434 11.67 2.14 -0.64
C GLY A 434 12.09 0.91 0.15
N ILE A 435 12.24 1.03 1.47
CA ILE A 435 12.67 -0.09 2.33
C ILE A 435 11.58 -1.18 2.35
N SER A 436 10.32 -0.79 2.49
CA SER A 436 9.18 -1.71 2.47
C SER A 436 9.02 -2.43 1.13
N ALA A 437 9.19 -1.76 -0.02
CA ALA A 437 9.19 -2.45 -1.31
C ALA A 437 10.31 -3.50 -1.40
N ASN A 438 11.51 -3.21 -0.90
CA ASN A 438 12.58 -4.21 -0.85
C ASN A 438 12.23 -5.35 0.11
N ALA A 439 11.72 -5.06 1.31
CA ALA A 439 11.30 -6.10 2.25
C ALA A 439 10.22 -7.03 1.66
N ALA A 440 9.32 -6.51 0.81
CA ALA A 440 8.29 -7.30 0.17
C ALA A 440 8.75 -8.04 -1.10
N TRP A 441 9.71 -7.47 -1.82
CA TRP A 441 10.14 -7.97 -3.13
C TRP A 441 11.42 -8.81 -3.05
N HIS A 442 12.42 -8.34 -2.33
CA HIS A 442 13.74 -8.94 -2.16
C HIS A 442 14.24 -8.72 -0.72
N PRO A 443 13.66 -9.39 0.30
CA PRO A 443 13.93 -9.13 1.73
C PRO A 443 15.39 -9.33 2.13
N ASP A 444 16.13 -10.16 1.39
CA ASP A 444 17.55 -10.40 1.62
C ASP A 444 18.43 -9.20 1.17
N TRP A 445 17.87 -8.27 0.38
CA TRP A 445 18.55 -7.05 -0.05
C TRP A 445 18.44 -5.94 0.99
N VAL A 446 19.60 -5.44 1.43
CA VAL A 446 19.68 -4.28 2.31
C VAL A 446 20.26 -3.12 1.51
N PRO A 447 19.47 -2.08 1.22
CA PRO A 447 20.03 -0.87 0.64
C PRO A 447 21.01 -0.25 1.65
N GLU A 448 22.18 0.16 1.16
CA GLU A 448 23.10 0.96 1.98
C GLU A 448 22.37 2.23 2.43
N ASN A 449 22.42 2.52 3.73
CA ASN A 449 21.83 3.73 4.29
C ASN A 449 22.72 4.94 3.92
N ASN A 450 22.60 5.40 2.68
CA ASN A 450 23.40 6.48 2.12
C ASN A 450 22.53 7.45 1.31
N VAL A 451 23.10 8.62 0.99
CA VAL A 451 22.39 9.67 0.26
C VAL A 451 22.00 9.27 -1.17
N VAL A 452 22.71 8.32 -1.78
CA VAL A 452 22.49 7.90 -3.18
C VAL A 452 21.13 7.23 -3.33
N TYR A 453 20.73 6.39 -2.36
CA TYR A 453 19.42 5.75 -2.39
C TYR A 453 18.29 6.80 -2.39
N ARG A 454 18.43 7.85 -1.57
CA ARG A 454 17.51 8.99 -1.52
C ARG A 454 17.52 9.83 -2.80
N GLU A 455 18.66 10.00 -3.45
CA GLU A 455 18.77 10.71 -4.73
C GLU A 455 17.99 9.99 -5.84
N TYR A 456 18.05 8.65 -5.90
CA TYR A 456 17.27 7.89 -6.86
C TYR A 456 15.77 7.88 -6.52
N LEU A 457 15.38 7.82 -5.25
CA LEU A 457 13.99 8.09 -4.84
C LEU A 457 13.52 9.47 -5.34
N ASN A 458 14.31 10.51 -5.12
CA ASN A 458 13.95 11.87 -5.56
C ASN A 458 13.88 11.97 -7.09
N ARG A 459 14.71 11.22 -7.83
CA ARG A 459 14.60 11.08 -9.27
C ARG A 459 13.28 10.40 -9.66
N HIS A 460 12.92 9.30 -9.01
CA HIS A 460 11.67 8.59 -9.25
C HIS A 460 10.45 9.48 -8.99
N LEU A 461 10.47 10.27 -7.91
CA LEU A 461 9.42 11.25 -7.63
C LEU A 461 9.28 12.31 -8.73
N ARG A 462 10.41 12.81 -9.25
CA ARG A 462 10.42 13.76 -10.37
C ARG A 462 9.86 13.15 -11.67
N GLU A 463 10.13 11.87 -11.92
CA GLU A 463 9.54 11.15 -13.06
C GLU A 463 8.01 11.05 -12.91
N LEU A 464 7.49 10.81 -11.70
CA LEU A 464 6.05 10.83 -11.43
C LEU A 464 5.45 12.24 -11.58
N ASP A 465 6.16 13.28 -11.12
CA ASP A 465 5.74 14.67 -11.30
C ASP A 465 5.56 15.00 -12.79
N GLN A 466 6.45 14.49 -13.65
CA GLN A 466 6.35 14.61 -15.10
C GLN A 466 5.15 13.86 -15.67
N ASP A 467 4.88 12.63 -15.22
CA ASP A 467 3.69 11.87 -15.66
C ASP A 467 2.38 12.56 -15.31
N MET A 468 2.36 13.22 -14.15
CA MET A 468 1.21 13.94 -13.64
C MET A 468 1.07 15.35 -14.25
N ASN A 469 2.03 15.77 -15.09
CA ASN A 469 2.15 17.15 -15.57
C ASN A 469 2.07 18.17 -14.41
N ALA A 470 2.78 17.89 -13.32
CA ALA A 470 2.85 18.81 -12.20
C ALA A 470 3.57 20.10 -12.62
N GLU A 471 3.02 21.24 -12.24
CA GLU A 471 3.54 22.56 -12.62
C GLU A 471 3.84 23.45 -11.40
N LYS A 472 3.16 23.20 -10.28
CA LYS A 472 3.26 24.06 -9.09
C LYS A 472 4.40 23.58 -8.20
N TYR A 473 5.14 24.54 -7.64
CA TYR A 473 6.24 24.26 -6.70
C TYR A 473 5.84 23.33 -5.54
N ILE A 474 4.64 23.52 -4.97
CA ILE A 474 4.14 22.66 -3.86
C ILE A 474 3.93 21.19 -4.28
N GLN A 475 3.78 20.93 -5.59
CA GLN A 475 3.68 19.59 -6.12
C GLN A 475 5.04 18.95 -6.31
N PHE A 476 6.18 19.65 -6.15
CA PHE A 476 7.50 19.07 -6.38
C PHE A 476 8.20 18.71 -5.07
N GLY A 477 8.63 17.46 -4.94
CA GLY A 477 9.47 17.01 -3.84
C GLY A 477 8.89 17.28 -2.43
N SER A 478 9.75 17.71 -1.51
CA SER A 478 9.40 18.06 -0.13
C SER A 478 10.28 19.20 0.37
N VAL A 479 9.72 20.03 1.25
CA VAL A 479 10.40 21.17 1.89
C VAL A 479 11.26 20.79 3.11
N GLN A 480 11.22 19.53 3.58
CA GLN A 480 11.84 19.06 4.82
C GLN A 480 13.36 19.34 4.95
N TYR A 481 14.06 19.55 3.83
CA TYR A 481 15.49 19.86 3.79
C TYR A 481 15.80 21.27 3.25
N GLN A 482 14.78 22.04 2.91
CA GLN A 482 14.92 23.41 2.40
C GLN A 482 14.65 24.44 3.50
N ILE A 483 13.68 24.15 4.37
CA ILE A 483 13.35 24.94 5.54
C ILE A 483 13.26 24.02 6.75
N ASN A 484 13.56 24.55 7.95
CA ASN A 484 13.33 23.82 9.18
C ASN A 484 11.82 23.58 9.31
N SER A 485 11.41 22.35 9.64
CA SER A 485 10.00 21.97 9.79
C SER A 485 9.37 22.48 11.10
N ILE A 486 10.17 23.12 11.95
CA ILE A 486 9.69 23.92 13.08
C ILE A 486 9.15 25.23 12.51
N PRO A 487 7.98 25.74 12.95
CA PRO A 487 7.40 26.92 12.32
C PRO A 487 8.40 28.08 12.39
N TYR A 488 8.56 28.79 11.27
CA TYR A 488 8.52 30.23 11.36
C TYR A 488 7.23 30.52 12.13
N GLN A 489 7.35 30.76 13.44
CA GLN A 489 6.25 31.26 14.24
C GLN A 489 5.84 32.61 13.65
N ASP A 490 4.53 32.87 13.65
CA ASP A 490 3.91 34.14 13.24
C ASP A 490 4.66 35.38 13.75
#